data_AF-A0A371R652-F1
#
_entry.id   AF-A0A371R652-F1
#
_cell.length_a   1.000
_cell.length_b   1.000
_cell.length_c   1.000
_cell.angle_alpha   90.00
_cell.angle_beta   90.00
_cell.angle_gamma   90.00
#
_symmetry.space_group_name_H-M   'P 1'
#
loop_
_entity.id
_entity.type
_entity.pdbx_description
1 polymer ?
#
loop_
_entity_poly.entity_id
_entity_poly.type
_entity_poly.pdbx_seq_one_letter_code
_entity_poly.pdbx_strand_id
1 'polypeptide(L)'
;MHRDKVVGLALMAIGVAGILIYGWLVFLSPWQFLILQLTAFIAVAAVLGILAWVGYALATTPPPKPIEEIEREVQKALEEIERQMKEESSQQASQ
;
A
#
# COMPACT_ATOMS: atom_id res chain seq x y z
N MET A 1 -14.38 -26.18 6.80
CA MET A 1 -15.54 -26.61 5.99
C MET A 1 -16.82 -25.80 6.29
N HIS A 2 -17.42 -25.86 7.50
CA HIS A 2 -18.65 -25.10 7.80
C HIS A 2 -18.37 -23.65 8.25
N ARG A 3 -17.23 -23.40 8.91
CA ARG A 3 -16.80 -22.07 9.40
C ARG A 3 -16.55 -21.10 8.24
N ASP A 4 -15.87 -21.58 7.21
CA ASP A 4 -15.54 -20.79 6.01
C ASP A 4 -16.82 -20.37 5.24
N LYS A 5 -17.84 -21.25 5.22
CA LYS A 5 -19.14 -20.98 4.62
C LYS A 5 -19.95 -19.94 5.40
N VAL A 6 -19.89 -19.98 6.73
CA VAL A 6 -20.54 -18.99 7.60
C VAL A 6 -19.88 -17.62 7.46
N VAL A 7 -18.55 -17.56 7.39
CA VAL A 7 -17.83 -16.30 7.15
C VAL A 7 -18.19 -15.73 5.79
N GLY A 8 -18.22 -16.56 4.74
CA GLY A 8 -18.65 -16.13 3.41
C GLY A 8 -20.10 -15.61 3.39
N LEU A 9 -21.03 -16.31 4.05
CA LEU A 9 -22.43 -15.88 4.16
C LEU A 9 -22.57 -14.58 4.96
N ALA A 10 -21.82 -14.44 6.07
CA ALA A 10 -21.83 -13.24 6.89
C ALA A 10 -21.31 -12.03 6.10
N LEU A 11 -20.20 -12.18 5.37
CA LEU A 11 -19.67 -11.14 4.50
C LEU A 11 -20.66 -10.76 3.38
N MET A 12 -21.32 -11.75 2.78
CA MET A 12 -22.35 -11.49 1.77
C MET A 12 -23.53 -10.71 2.37
N ALA A 13 -24.04 -11.14 3.53
CA ALA A 13 -25.16 -10.50 4.20
C ALA A 13 -24.82 -9.06 4.62
N ILE A 14 -23.62 -8.82 5.15
CA ILE A 14 -23.13 -7.49 5.51
C ILE A 14 -23.00 -6.60 4.27
N GLY A 15 -22.44 -7.12 3.18
CA GLY A 15 -22.32 -6.38 1.93
C GLY A 15 -23.67 -5.99 1.36
N VAL A 16 -24.61 -6.94 1.27
CA VAL A 16 -25.98 -6.68 0.78
C VAL A 16 -26.71 -5.69 1.70
N ALA A 17 -26.63 -5.87 3.02
CA ALA A 17 -27.24 -4.95 3.97
C ALA A 17 -26.65 -3.54 3.85
N GLY A 18 -25.33 -3.41 3.70
CA GLY A 18 -24.65 -2.14 3.48
C GLY A 18 -25.13 -1.42 2.22
N ILE A 19 -25.29 -2.15 1.10
CA ILE A 19 -25.81 -1.59 -0.16
C ILE A 19 -27.25 -1.10 0.03
N LEU A 20 -28.10 -1.89 0.68
CA LEU A 20 -29.50 -1.52 0.91
C LEU A 20 -29.63 -0.30 1.82
N ILE A 21 -28.84 -0.24 2.91
CA ILE A 21 -28.83 0.91 3.83
C ILE A 21 -28.31 2.16 3.12
N TYR A 22 -27.18 2.06 2.41
CA TYR A 22 -26.62 3.20 1.67
C TYR A 22 -27.58 3.70 0.60
N GLY A 23 -28.16 2.79 -0.19
CA GLY A 23 -29.18 3.11 -1.19
C GLY A 23 -30.38 3.81 -0.56
N TRP A 24 -30.90 3.29 0.55
CA TRP A 24 -32.00 3.94 1.28
C TRP A 24 -31.64 5.35 1.74
N LEU A 25 -30.44 5.53 2.31
CA LEU A 25 -29.96 6.83 2.79
C LEU A 25 -29.75 7.84 1.66
N VAL A 26 -29.37 7.39 0.46
CA VAL A 26 -29.17 8.25 -0.70
C VAL A 26 -30.50 8.59 -1.39
N PHE A 27 -31.44 7.65 -1.52
CA PHE A 27 -32.64 7.87 -2.31
C PHE A 27 -33.84 8.41 -1.51
N LEU A 28 -33.99 8.03 -0.23
CA LEU A 28 -35.19 8.36 0.57
C LEU A 28 -34.92 9.34 1.72
N SER A 29 -33.67 9.71 1.98
CA SER A 29 -33.32 10.65 3.04
C SER A 29 -33.32 12.11 2.55
N PRO A 30 -33.75 13.07 3.38
CA PRO A 30 -33.51 14.49 3.12
C PRO A 30 -32.01 14.85 3.14
N TRP A 31 -31.16 13.98 3.69
CA TRP A 31 -29.69 14.14 3.73
C TRP A 31 -28.99 13.64 2.47
N GLN A 32 -29.73 13.25 1.43
CA GLN A 32 -29.22 12.70 0.17
C GLN A 32 -28.06 13.52 -0.42
N PHE A 33 -28.24 14.83 -0.51
CA PHE A 33 -27.26 15.73 -1.12
C PHE A 33 -25.97 15.78 -0.29
N LEU A 34 -26.09 15.78 1.04
CA LEU A 34 -24.92 15.76 1.92
C LEU A 34 -24.12 14.45 1.77
N ILE A 35 -24.81 13.30 1.72
CA ILE A 35 -24.17 11.98 1.61
C ILE A 35 -23.50 11.82 0.24
N LEU A 36 -24.19 12.22 -0.84
CA LEU A 36 -23.63 12.20 -2.19
C LEU A 36 -22.44 13.15 -2.33
N GLN A 37 -22.54 14.37 -1.78
CA GLN A 37 -21.43 15.32 -1.81
C GLN A 37 -20.23 14.81 -1.01
N LEU A 38 -20.46 14.19 0.15
CA LEU A 38 -19.38 13.65 0.98
C LEU A 38 -18.67 12.48 0.27
N THR A 39 -19.41 11.53 -0.31
CA THR A 39 -18.83 10.41 -1.03
C THR A 39 -18.09 10.85 -2.29
N ALA A 40 -18.65 11.79 -3.06
CA ALA A 40 -17.98 12.40 -4.20
C ALA A 40 -16.72 13.16 -3.79
N PHE A 41 -16.77 13.92 -2.69
CA PHE A 41 -15.62 14.63 -2.15
C PHE A 41 -14.51 13.67 -1.73
N ILE A 42 -14.82 12.57 -1.04
CA ILE A 42 -13.83 11.55 -0.66
C ILE A 42 -13.19 10.93 -1.91
N ALA A 43 -13.98 10.62 -2.94
CA ALA A 43 -13.45 10.07 -4.19
C ALA A 43 -12.47 11.06 -4.86
N VAL A 44 -12.84 12.34 -4.96
CA VAL A 44 -11.97 13.38 -5.52
C VAL A 44 -10.74 13.63 -4.63
N ALA A 45 -10.91 13.67 -3.32
CA ALA A 45 -9.83 13.87 -2.35
C ALA A 45 -8.84 12.71 -2.37
N ALA A 46 -9.28 11.47 -2.61
CA ALA A 46 -8.38 10.34 -2.79
C ALA A 46 -7.50 10.52 -4.05
N VAL A 47 -8.09 10.92 -5.17
CA VAL A 47 -7.35 11.18 -6.43
C VAL A 47 -6.38 12.34 -6.25
N LEU A 48 -6.85 13.47 -5.73
CA LEU A 48 -6.01 14.65 -5.48
C LEU A 48 -4.95 14.37 -4.41
N GLY A 49 -5.24 13.55 -3.41
CA GLY A 49 -4.29 13.13 -2.38
C GLY A 49 -3.13 12.33 -2.97
N ILE A 50 -3.41 11.41 -3.91
CA ILE A 50 -2.37 10.68 -4.64
C ILE A 50 -1.55 11.65 -5.48
N LEU A 51 -2.18 12.56 -6.23
CA LEU A 51 -1.47 13.57 -7.04
C LEU A 51 -0.61 14.49 -6.18
N ALA A 52 -1.12 14.94 -5.03
CA ALA A 52 -0.39 15.77 -4.08
C ALA A 52 0.80 15.01 -3.48
N TRP A 53 0.63 13.72 -3.16
CA TRP A 53 1.73 12.88 -2.69
C TRP A 53 2.82 12.70 -3.73
N VAL A 54 2.46 12.45 -4.99
CA VAL A 54 3.43 12.36 -6.09
C VAL A 54 4.12 13.70 -6.33
N GLY A 55 3.36 14.80 -6.33
CA GLY A 55 3.92 16.15 -6.44
C GLY A 55 4.86 16.48 -5.29
N TYR A 56 4.51 16.06 -4.06
CA TYR A 56 5.36 16.18 -2.89
C TYR A 56 6.65 15.37 -3.05
N ALA A 57 6.57 14.11 -3.50
CA ALA A 57 7.74 13.29 -3.78
C ALA A 57 8.65 13.96 -4.82
N LEU A 58 8.11 14.44 -5.95
CA LEU A 58 8.89 15.12 -6.99
C LEU A 58 9.53 16.43 -6.51
N ALA A 59 8.81 17.22 -5.70
CA ALA A 59 9.32 18.46 -5.14
C ALA A 59 10.40 18.23 -4.06
N THR A 60 10.35 17.09 -3.38
CA THR A 60 11.26 16.74 -2.27
C THR A 60 12.32 15.72 -2.64
N THR A 61 12.29 15.14 -3.85
CA THR A 61 13.37 14.35 -4.40
C THR A 61 14.43 15.29 -4.99
N PRO A 62 15.58 15.49 -4.31
CA PRO A 62 16.74 16.08 -4.94
C PRO A 62 17.15 15.23 -6.16
N PRO A 63 17.70 15.86 -7.21
CA PRO A 63 18.06 15.19 -8.44
C PRO A 63 18.87 13.93 -8.12
N PRO A 64 18.53 12.80 -8.77
CA PRO A 64 19.13 11.50 -8.50
C PRO A 64 20.65 11.64 -8.51
N LYS A 65 21.29 11.26 -7.39
CA LYS A 65 22.75 11.23 -7.30
C LYS A 65 23.31 10.36 -8.45
N PRO A 66 24.48 10.70 -9.01
CA PRO A 66 25.09 9.95 -10.09
C PRO A 66 25.11 8.45 -9.78
N ILE A 67 24.62 7.66 -10.74
CA ILE A 67 24.43 6.20 -10.63
C ILE A 67 25.73 5.47 -10.21
N GLU A 68 26.88 6.06 -10.53
CA GLU A 68 28.22 5.52 -10.24
C GLU A 68 28.56 5.45 -8.75
N GLU A 69 28.04 6.33 -7.88
CA GLU A 69 28.29 6.25 -6.43
C GLU A 69 27.46 5.12 -5.79
N ILE A 70 26.21 4.96 -6.23
CA ILE A 70 25.29 3.93 -5.75
C ILE A 70 25.77 2.53 -6.20
N GLU A 71 26.24 2.41 -7.45
CA GLU A 71 26.78 1.15 -7.97
C GLU A 71 28.07 0.73 -7.23
N ARG A 72 28.93 1.69 -6.88
CA ARG A 72 30.15 1.43 -6.10
C ARG A 72 29.88 1.06 -4.64
N GLU A 73 28.90 1.68 -3.98
CA GLU A 73 28.50 1.28 -2.62
C GLU A 73 27.87 -0.11 -2.59
N VAL A 74 27.01 -0.43 -3.57
CA VAL A 74 26.38 -1.76 -3.68
C VAL A 74 27.41 -2.85 -4.01
N GLN A 75 28.35 -2.60 -4.92
CA GLN A 75 29.44 -3.54 -5.21
C GLN A 75 30.33 -3.80 -3.99
N LYS A 76 30.71 -2.76 -3.25
CA LYS A 76 31.50 -2.92 -2.02
C LYS A 76 30.75 -3.73 -0.96
N ALA A 77 29.46 -3.47 -0.77
CA ALA A 77 28.64 -4.23 0.17
C ALA A 77 28.53 -5.71 -0.24
N LEU A 78 28.39 -6.01 -1.54
CA LEU A 78 28.38 -7.39 -2.03
C LEU A 78 29.73 -8.09 -1.82
N GLU A 79 30.84 -7.43 -2.14
CA GLU A 79 32.19 -7.97 -1.95
C GLU A 79 32.49 -8.28 -0.49
N GLU A 80 32.04 -7.42 0.43
CA GLU A 80 32.23 -7.63 1.87
C GLU A 80 31.39 -8.80 2.40
N ILE A 81 30.14 -8.94 1.94
CA ILE A 81 29.27 -10.08 2.26
C ILE A 81 29.85 -11.38 1.72
N GLU A 82 30.38 -11.40 0.49
CA GLU A 82 31.00 -12.58 -0.11
C GLU A 82 32.27 -12.99 0.65
N ARG A 83 33.09 -12.01 1.06
CA ARG A 83 34.26 -12.24 1.92
C ARG A 83 33.88 -12.84 3.27
N GLN A 84 32.87 -12.28 3.94
CA GLN A 84 32.38 -12.79 5.22
C GLN A 84 31.85 -14.21 5.10
N MET A 85 31.03 -14.52 4.08
CA MET A 85 30.56 -15.89 3.82
C MET A 85 31.71 -16.87 3.55
N LYS A 86 32.75 -16.43 2.82
CA LYS A 86 33.90 -17.26 2.49
C LYS A 86 34.78 -17.52 3.72
N GLU A 87 34.92 -16.53 4.60
CA GLU A 87 35.62 -16.67 5.88
C GLU A 87 34.83 -17.55 6.85
N GLU A 88 33.52 -17.38 6.97
CA GLU A 88 32.63 -18.21 7.79
C GLU A 88 32.61 -19.67 7.33
N SER A 89 32.50 -19.92 6.01
CA SER A 89 32.54 -21.29 5.45
C SER A 89 33.90 -21.96 5.63
N SER A 90 35.01 -21.20 5.57
CA SER A 90 36.36 -21.73 5.80
C SER A 90 36.62 -22.04 7.28
N GLN A 91 36.04 -21.25 8.20
CA GLN A 91 36.10 -21.49 9.64
C GLN A 91 35.21 -22.67 10.08
N GLN A 92 34.06 -22.89 9.44
CA GLN A 92 33.20 -24.06 9.67
C GLN A 92 33.78 -25.36 9.10
N ALA A 93 34.56 -25.32 8.01
CA ALA A 93 35.21 -26.51 7.44
C ALA A 93 36.48 -26.94 8.19
N SER A 94 37.00 -26.10 9.09
CA SER A 94 38.22 -26.34 9.88
C SER A 94 37.95 -26.74 11.33
N GLN A 95 36.67 -26.86 11.72
CA GLN A 95 36.20 -27.41 13.01
C GLN A 95 35.60 -28.80 12.79
#